data_AF-A0A424YNF9-F1
#
_entry.id   AF-A0A424YNF9-F1
#
_cell.length_a   1.000
_cell.length_b   1.000
_cell.length_c   1.000
_cell.angle_alpha   90.00
_cell.angle_beta   90.00
_cell.angle_gamma   90.00
#
_symmetry.space_group_name_H-M   'P 1'
#
loop_
_entity.id
_entity.type
_entity.pdbx_description
1 polymer ?
#
loop_
_entity_poly.entity_id
_entity_poly.type
_entity_poly.pdbx_seq_one_letter_code
_entity_poly.pdbx_strand_id
1 'polypeptide(L)'
;MVRFIVSGALLLLVCLAVAGCVSEAPLAPDEPAAPPLAGTSWELEQFTMTKANPLDGTTITLIFDDGSLGGNAGCNLYFGSFTQEDEQIAIDGIGSTLMYCTEPGVMDQEHLYLSLLGDVATAQIDCDTLILYDGDGVAMLAFTEVVPPEEKDPSAELPGSDWQLETFIDSETASSLVLETTITLSFDHEGISGSAGCNRYVGTYTLDGSTIEFGPVGATKMYCGEPGVMDQESRYLSYLENMSSVLIKGDRLTLTDDEGDQSLVFTRMQPTDPLSSTKWKLASITQDGQTIKAHTERAVTAAFDGERITGSGGCNSYSAEYLLDGCKMTIGLPVSTLVYCDIPGVMDQESHYFSLLPEVSGYERDGDHLVLYTGNETTRLSFTRVL
;
A
#
# COMPACT_ATOMS: atom_id res chain seq x y z
N MET A 1 -81.49 -30.46 -40.20
CA MET A 1 -82.74 -29.72 -40.50
C MET A 1 -82.88 -28.66 -39.42
N VAL A 2 -82.92 -27.35 -39.62
CA VAL A 2 -83.18 -26.48 -40.77
C VAL A 2 -82.52 -25.12 -40.46
N ARG A 3 -82.12 -24.41 -41.53
CA ARG A 3 -81.57 -23.03 -41.59
C ARG A 3 -82.66 -21.95 -41.41
N PHE A 4 -82.20 -20.68 -41.38
CA PHE A 4 -82.90 -19.39 -41.64
C PHE A 4 -83.24 -18.57 -40.38
N ILE A 5 -82.52 -17.48 -40.08
CA ILE A 5 -82.49 -16.11 -40.66
C ILE A 5 -83.83 -15.38 -40.49
N VAL A 6 -83.81 -14.22 -39.79
CA VAL A 6 -84.37 -12.87 -40.11
C VAL A 6 -84.20 -12.01 -38.83
N SER A 7 -83.27 -11.03 -38.79
CA SER A 7 -83.42 -9.60 -39.13
C SER A 7 -84.39 -8.80 -38.25
N GLY A 8 -83.90 -7.77 -37.53
CA GLY A 8 -84.76 -6.85 -36.77
C GLY A 8 -84.05 -5.78 -35.95
N ALA A 9 -83.94 -4.59 -36.54
CA ALA A 9 -84.00 -3.25 -35.92
C ALA A 9 -82.86 -2.72 -35.03
N LEU A 10 -82.29 -1.64 -35.57
CA LEU A 10 -81.39 -0.62 -35.04
C LEU A 10 -81.96 0.09 -33.78
N LEU A 11 -81.17 0.22 -32.72
CA LEU A 11 -81.32 1.27 -31.71
C LEU A 11 -79.94 1.76 -31.28
N LEU A 12 -79.67 3.04 -31.52
CA LEU A 12 -78.49 3.76 -31.01
C LEU A 12 -78.48 3.66 -29.48
N LEU A 13 -77.39 3.17 -28.90
CA LEU A 13 -77.03 3.44 -27.51
C LEU A 13 -75.64 4.06 -27.45
N VAL A 14 -75.62 5.21 -26.81
CA VAL A 14 -74.52 6.18 -26.66
C VAL A 14 -73.33 5.53 -25.94
N CYS A 15 -72.13 5.67 -26.52
CA CYS A 15 -70.86 5.41 -25.85
C CYS A 15 -70.69 6.33 -24.63
N LEU A 16 -70.83 5.80 -23.42
CA LEU A 16 -70.11 6.34 -22.25
C LEU A 16 -68.80 5.55 -22.14
N ALA A 17 -67.71 6.12 -22.66
CA ALA A 17 -66.38 5.67 -22.34
C ALA A 17 -66.08 6.06 -20.89
N VAL A 18 -66.16 5.09 -19.97
CA VAL A 18 -65.57 5.26 -18.64
C VAL A 18 -64.06 5.13 -18.85
N ALA A 19 -63.36 6.26 -18.89
CA ALA A 19 -61.92 6.29 -18.81
C ALA A 19 -61.51 5.81 -17.41
N GLY A 20 -61.31 4.51 -17.26
CA GLY A 20 -60.57 3.96 -16.13
C GLY A 20 -59.10 4.31 -16.34
N CYS A 21 -58.58 5.24 -15.55
CA CYS A 21 -57.14 5.43 -15.41
C CYS A 21 -56.55 4.15 -14.80
N VAL A 22 -56.03 3.26 -15.64
CA VAL A 22 -55.01 2.31 -15.19
C VAL A 22 -53.75 3.14 -15.00
N SER A 23 -53.47 3.51 -13.75
CA SER A 23 -52.17 4.04 -13.39
C SER A 23 -51.21 2.85 -13.41
N GLU A 24 -50.51 2.68 -14.52
CA GLU A 24 -49.33 1.83 -14.58
C GLU A 24 -48.33 2.44 -13.59
N ALA A 25 -48.08 1.73 -12.48
CA ALA A 25 -47.09 2.16 -11.51
C ALA A 25 -45.75 2.27 -12.25
N PRO A 26 -44.98 3.36 -12.07
CA PRO A 26 -43.62 3.41 -12.57
C PRO A 26 -42.88 2.21 -12.00
N LEU A 27 -42.30 1.38 -12.87
CA LEU A 27 -41.31 0.40 -12.45
C LEU A 27 -40.25 1.16 -11.64
N ALA A 28 -40.02 0.72 -10.41
CA ALA A 28 -38.90 1.22 -9.62
C ALA A 28 -37.63 1.08 -10.47
N PRO A 29 -36.70 2.05 -10.44
CA PRO A 29 -35.41 1.86 -11.08
C PRO A 29 -34.78 0.58 -10.52
N ASP A 30 -34.24 -0.28 -11.41
CA ASP A 30 -33.48 -1.46 -11.01
C ASP A 30 -32.42 -1.02 -9.99
N GLU A 31 -32.49 -1.62 -8.80
CA GLU A 31 -31.52 -1.41 -7.74
C GLU A 31 -30.14 -1.82 -8.27
N PRO A 32 -29.07 -1.02 -8.04
CA PRO A 32 -27.76 -1.35 -8.58
C PRO A 32 -27.31 -2.71 -8.01
N ALA A 33 -26.93 -3.63 -8.91
CA ALA A 33 -26.38 -4.93 -8.53
C ALA A 33 -25.16 -4.75 -7.61
N ALA A 34 -25.04 -5.64 -6.61
CA ALA A 34 -23.93 -5.60 -5.67
C ALA A 34 -22.58 -5.75 -6.40
N PRO A 35 -21.48 -5.17 -5.87
CA PRO A 35 -20.16 -5.34 -6.44
C PRO A 35 -19.76 -6.82 -6.51
N PRO A 36 -19.08 -7.27 -7.58
CA PRO A 36 -18.60 -8.64 -7.69
C PRO A 36 -17.47 -8.90 -6.68
N LEU A 37 -17.50 -10.06 -6.03
CA LEU A 37 -16.43 -10.50 -5.12
C LEU A 37 -15.24 -11.11 -5.87
N ALA A 38 -15.45 -11.72 -7.03
CA ALA A 38 -14.37 -12.34 -7.79
C ALA A 38 -13.26 -11.32 -8.14
N GLY A 39 -12.01 -11.69 -7.85
CA GLY A 39 -10.82 -10.85 -8.04
C GLY A 39 -10.48 -9.95 -6.84
N THR A 40 -11.17 -10.09 -5.71
CA THR A 40 -10.92 -9.28 -4.49
C THR A 40 -10.15 -10.07 -3.44
N SER A 41 -9.41 -9.38 -2.59
CA SER A 41 -8.62 -9.95 -1.49
C SER A 41 -8.85 -9.16 -0.21
N TRP A 42 -8.95 -9.86 0.91
CA TRP A 42 -9.41 -9.29 2.17
C TRP A 42 -8.60 -9.86 3.33
N GLU A 43 -8.34 -9.05 4.36
CA GLU A 43 -7.73 -9.45 5.62
C GLU A 43 -8.73 -9.25 6.75
N LEU A 44 -8.90 -10.27 7.61
CA LEU A 44 -9.89 -10.22 8.68
C LEU A 44 -9.49 -9.14 9.69
N GLU A 45 -10.36 -8.15 9.88
CA GLU A 45 -10.18 -7.11 10.88
C GLU A 45 -10.80 -7.53 12.21
N GLN A 46 -11.99 -8.14 12.17
CA GLN A 46 -12.76 -8.41 13.39
C GLN A 46 -13.75 -9.58 13.26
N PHE A 47 -13.82 -10.39 14.32
CA PHE A 47 -14.96 -11.26 14.61
C PHE A 47 -16.10 -10.41 15.21
N THR A 48 -17.03 -9.97 14.37
CA THR A 48 -18.03 -8.95 14.70
C THR A 48 -18.92 -9.35 15.89
N MET A 49 -19.22 -10.64 16.02
CA MET A 49 -20.05 -11.19 17.10
C MET A 49 -19.47 -10.96 18.51
N THR A 50 -18.14 -11.05 18.63
CA THR A 50 -17.42 -10.90 19.90
C THR A 50 -16.70 -9.56 19.99
N LYS A 51 -16.60 -8.83 18.88
CA LYS A 51 -15.71 -7.67 18.70
C LYS A 51 -14.25 -8.01 19.01
N ALA A 52 -13.86 -9.26 18.81
CA ALA A 52 -12.48 -9.70 18.98
C ALA A 52 -11.72 -9.48 17.67
N ASN A 53 -10.50 -8.98 17.76
CA ASN A 53 -9.56 -8.94 16.64
C ASN A 53 -8.90 -10.33 16.49
N PRO A 54 -8.32 -10.65 15.33
CA PRO A 54 -7.44 -11.80 15.20
C PRO A 54 -6.30 -11.77 16.22
N LEU A 55 -5.85 -12.96 16.64
CA LEU A 55 -4.73 -13.13 17.56
C LEU A 55 -3.44 -12.55 16.96
N ASP A 56 -2.68 -11.84 17.79
CA ASP A 56 -1.37 -11.29 17.43
C ASP A 56 -0.45 -12.38 16.86
N GLY A 57 0.22 -12.07 15.75
CA GLY A 57 1.11 -13.01 15.06
C GLY A 57 0.40 -14.01 14.15
N THR A 58 -0.92 -13.91 13.99
CA THR A 58 -1.68 -14.62 12.97
C THR A 58 -2.21 -13.64 11.91
N THR A 59 -2.37 -14.13 10.69
CA THR A 59 -3.04 -13.38 9.60
C THR A 59 -4.12 -14.27 9.03
N ILE A 60 -5.35 -13.75 8.96
CA ILE A 60 -6.48 -14.43 8.32
C ILE A 60 -6.84 -13.69 7.05
N THR A 61 -6.79 -14.37 5.91
CA THR A 61 -7.10 -13.79 4.60
C THR A 61 -8.27 -14.51 3.93
N LEU A 62 -8.99 -13.77 3.09
CA LEU A 62 -10.05 -14.27 2.24
C LEU A 62 -9.86 -13.70 0.84
N ILE A 63 -9.55 -14.59 -0.09
CA ILE A 63 -9.29 -14.28 -1.50
C ILE A 63 -10.41 -14.92 -2.31
N PHE A 64 -11.06 -14.14 -3.14
CA PHE A 64 -12.09 -14.59 -4.08
C PHE A 64 -11.53 -14.57 -5.49
N ASP A 65 -11.58 -15.71 -6.17
CA ASP A 65 -11.23 -15.87 -7.58
C ASP A 65 -12.49 -16.26 -8.40
N ASP A 66 -12.33 -16.65 -9.67
CA ASP A 66 -13.45 -17.07 -10.52
C ASP A 66 -14.10 -18.38 -10.01
N GLY A 67 -15.10 -18.24 -9.14
CA GLY A 67 -15.88 -19.35 -8.55
C GLY A 67 -15.20 -20.10 -7.40
N SER A 68 -13.97 -19.72 -7.03
CA SER A 68 -13.22 -20.31 -5.93
C SER A 68 -12.85 -19.28 -4.87
N LEU A 69 -12.66 -19.73 -3.63
CA LEU A 69 -12.10 -18.90 -2.58
C LEU A 69 -11.05 -19.65 -1.77
N GLY A 70 -10.23 -18.91 -1.04
CA GLY A 70 -9.25 -19.48 -0.12
C GLY A 70 -8.46 -18.42 0.62
N GLY A 71 -7.45 -18.86 1.37
CA GLY A 71 -6.57 -17.96 2.10
C GLY A 71 -5.85 -18.65 3.25
N ASN A 72 -5.35 -17.84 4.18
CA ASN A 72 -4.80 -18.28 5.46
C ASN A 72 -5.89 -18.16 6.54
N ALA A 73 -6.08 -19.18 7.37
CA ALA A 73 -7.02 -19.20 8.49
C ALA A 73 -6.35 -18.97 9.86
N GLY A 74 -5.11 -18.46 9.87
CA GLY A 74 -4.28 -18.20 11.02
C GLY A 74 -3.19 -19.24 11.25
N CYS A 75 -3.48 -20.53 11.04
CA CYS A 75 -2.49 -21.62 11.09
C CYS A 75 -2.37 -22.35 9.74
N ASN A 76 -3.50 -22.70 9.15
CA ASN A 76 -3.62 -23.47 7.92
C ASN A 76 -4.03 -22.61 6.74
N LEU A 77 -3.66 -23.08 5.56
CA LEU A 77 -4.27 -22.63 4.32
C LEU A 77 -5.62 -23.34 4.16
N TYR A 78 -6.61 -22.63 3.66
CA TYR A 78 -7.93 -23.18 3.34
C TYR A 78 -8.35 -22.84 1.91
N PHE A 79 -9.29 -23.62 1.41
CA PHE A 79 -9.84 -23.48 0.07
C PHE A 79 -11.32 -23.86 0.08
N GLY A 80 -12.07 -23.36 -0.89
CA GLY A 80 -13.48 -23.65 -1.11
C GLY A 80 -13.96 -23.11 -2.46
N SER A 81 -15.26 -23.22 -2.70
CA SER A 81 -15.94 -22.62 -3.84
C SER A 81 -17.01 -21.65 -3.37
N PHE A 82 -17.35 -20.66 -4.19
CA PHE A 82 -18.49 -19.81 -3.92
C PHE A 82 -19.31 -19.52 -5.17
N THR A 83 -20.55 -19.13 -4.94
CA THR A 83 -21.43 -18.55 -5.96
C THR A 83 -22.00 -17.25 -5.42
N GLN A 84 -22.17 -16.24 -6.29
CA GLN A 84 -22.72 -14.94 -5.93
C GLN A 84 -23.90 -14.60 -6.84
N GLU A 85 -25.02 -14.23 -6.24
CA GLU A 85 -26.19 -13.63 -6.89
C GLU A 85 -26.54 -12.33 -6.13
N ASP A 86 -26.17 -11.18 -6.69
CA ASP A 86 -26.20 -9.88 -6.00
C ASP A 86 -25.41 -9.92 -4.67
N GLU A 87 -26.06 -9.63 -3.53
CA GLU A 87 -25.43 -9.71 -2.20
C GLU A 87 -25.43 -11.12 -1.61
N GLN A 88 -26.22 -12.05 -2.20
CA GLN A 88 -26.30 -13.42 -1.72
C GLN A 88 -25.06 -14.19 -2.16
N ILE A 89 -24.43 -14.84 -1.20
CA ILE A 89 -23.30 -15.73 -1.44
C ILE A 89 -23.57 -17.08 -0.80
N ALA A 90 -23.21 -18.15 -1.51
CA ALA A 90 -23.14 -19.50 -0.95
C ALA A 90 -21.69 -19.99 -1.04
N ILE A 91 -21.14 -20.41 0.09
CA ILE A 91 -19.78 -20.97 0.20
C ILE A 91 -19.88 -22.47 0.44
N ASP A 92 -19.19 -23.24 -0.39
CA ASP A 92 -19.24 -24.70 -0.38
C ASP A 92 -17.83 -25.30 -0.37
N GLY A 93 -17.73 -26.54 0.11
CA GLY A 93 -16.53 -27.36 -0.05
C GLY A 93 -15.30 -26.84 0.71
N ILE A 94 -15.50 -26.13 1.83
CA ILE A 94 -14.39 -25.63 2.66
C ILE A 94 -13.53 -26.80 3.15
N GLY A 95 -12.26 -26.77 2.79
CA GLY A 95 -11.21 -27.66 3.28
C GLY A 95 -9.99 -26.87 3.72
N SER A 96 -9.13 -27.47 4.55
CA SER A 96 -7.90 -26.85 5.02
C SER A 96 -6.73 -27.83 5.03
N THR A 97 -5.50 -27.31 5.08
CA THR A 97 -4.33 -28.09 5.47
C THR A 97 -4.45 -28.52 6.94
N LEU A 98 -3.61 -29.47 7.37
CA LEU A 98 -3.64 -30.04 8.72
C LEU A 98 -2.32 -29.79 9.47
N MET A 99 -1.76 -28.59 9.30
CA MET A 99 -0.67 -28.07 10.13
C MET A 99 -1.17 -27.85 11.56
N TYR A 100 -0.31 -28.12 12.53
CA TYR A 100 -0.59 -27.92 13.94
C TYR A 100 0.26 -26.76 14.47
N CYS A 101 -0.39 -25.69 14.90
CA CYS A 101 0.26 -24.54 15.54
C CYS A 101 0.20 -24.69 17.07
N THR A 102 1.27 -24.28 17.75
CA THR A 102 1.44 -24.51 19.21
C THR A 102 0.99 -23.33 20.06
N GLU A 103 0.79 -22.19 19.42
CA GLU A 103 0.39 -20.93 20.01
C GLU A 103 -1.03 -21.03 20.61
N PRO A 104 -1.24 -20.60 21.86
CA PRO A 104 -2.54 -20.71 22.52
C PRO A 104 -3.65 -20.00 21.74
N GLY A 105 -4.76 -20.70 21.50
CA GLY A 105 -5.97 -20.14 20.87
C GLY A 105 -5.94 -20.07 19.34
N VAL A 106 -4.79 -20.26 18.68
CA VAL A 106 -4.70 -20.16 17.21
C VAL A 106 -5.56 -21.22 16.51
N MET A 107 -5.51 -22.46 16.98
CA MET A 107 -6.36 -23.54 16.43
C MET A 107 -7.86 -23.30 16.69
N ASP A 108 -8.22 -22.71 17.85
CA ASP A 108 -9.61 -22.39 18.18
C ASP A 108 -10.13 -21.25 17.29
N GLN A 109 -9.30 -20.24 17.04
CA GLN A 109 -9.59 -19.14 16.11
C GLN A 109 -9.80 -19.66 14.69
N GLU A 110 -8.90 -20.50 14.18
CA GLU A 110 -9.02 -21.11 12.86
C GLU A 110 -10.34 -21.88 12.73
N HIS A 111 -10.67 -22.73 13.71
CA HIS A 111 -11.90 -23.50 13.68
C HIS A 111 -13.15 -22.61 13.71
N LEU A 112 -13.13 -21.56 14.54
CA LEU A 112 -14.21 -20.57 14.58
C LEU A 112 -14.36 -19.86 13.23
N TYR A 113 -13.26 -19.36 12.67
CA TYR A 113 -13.25 -18.68 11.38
C TYR A 113 -13.85 -19.55 10.27
N LEU A 114 -13.35 -20.78 10.10
CA LEU A 114 -13.83 -21.69 9.06
C LEU A 114 -15.28 -22.13 9.28
N SER A 115 -15.73 -22.26 10.53
CA SER A 115 -17.14 -22.52 10.84
C SER A 115 -18.02 -21.36 10.41
N LEU A 116 -17.66 -20.13 10.79
CA LEU A 116 -18.44 -18.93 10.43
C LEU A 116 -18.46 -18.72 8.91
N LEU A 117 -17.36 -19.00 8.22
CA LEU A 117 -17.28 -18.92 6.76
C LEU A 117 -18.25 -19.88 6.07
N GLY A 118 -18.50 -21.06 6.66
CA GLY A 118 -19.49 -22.01 6.15
C GLY A 118 -20.96 -21.60 6.39
N ASP A 119 -21.20 -20.67 7.31
CA ASP A 119 -22.55 -20.18 7.67
C ASP A 119 -22.93 -18.89 6.90
N VAL A 120 -22.04 -18.37 6.05
CA VAL A 120 -22.26 -17.11 5.31
C VAL A 120 -23.39 -17.28 4.30
N ALA A 121 -24.30 -16.29 4.28
CA ALA A 121 -25.39 -16.19 3.31
C ALA A 121 -25.38 -14.87 2.53
N THR A 122 -24.82 -13.80 3.09
CA THR A 122 -24.80 -12.47 2.46
C THR A 122 -23.43 -11.82 2.63
N ALA A 123 -22.96 -11.13 1.60
CA ALA A 123 -21.74 -10.34 1.60
C ALA A 123 -22.06 -8.89 1.21
N GLN A 124 -21.58 -7.94 2.01
CA GLN A 124 -21.74 -6.51 1.74
C GLN A 124 -20.37 -5.83 1.72
N ILE A 125 -20.09 -5.09 0.66
CA ILE A 125 -18.91 -4.24 0.55
C ILE A 125 -19.32 -2.79 0.75
N ASP A 126 -18.68 -2.11 1.71
CA ASP A 126 -18.74 -0.66 1.89
C ASP A 126 -17.31 -0.10 1.84
N CYS A 127 -17.00 0.64 0.78
CA CYS A 127 -15.66 1.16 0.50
C CYS A 127 -14.60 0.04 0.51
N ASP A 128 -13.72 0.04 1.51
CA ASP A 128 -12.62 -0.90 1.73
C ASP A 128 -12.97 -1.97 2.77
N THR A 129 -14.24 -2.10 3.16
CA THR A 129 -14.68 -3.06 4.18
C THR A 129 -15.64 -4.08 3.59
N LEU A 130 -15.34 -5.36 3.78
CA LEU A 130 -16.25 -6.48 3.49
C LEU A 130 -16.84 -7.01 4.80
N ILE A 131 -18.17 -7.10 4.86
CA ILE A 131 -18.88 -7.70 5.98
C ILE A 131 -19.64 -8.94 5.49
N LEU A 132 -19.44 -10.06 6.17
CA LEU A 132 -20.15 -11.32 5.92
C LEU A 132 -21.22 -11.55 6.99
N TYR A 133 -22.42 -11.91 6.54
CA TYR A 133 -23.60 -12.14 7.37
C TYR A 133 -24.07 -13.59 7.25
N ASP A 134 -24.67 -14.10 8.33
CA ASP A 134 -25.37 -15.38 8.29
C ASP A 134 -26.75 -15.27 7.64
N GLY A 135 -27.46 -16.41 7.54
CA GLY A 135 -28.81 -16.47 6.99
C GLY A 135 -29.89 -15.71 7.79
N ASP A 136 -29.58 -15.31 9.03
CA ASP A 136 -30.46 -14.49 9.87
C ASP A 136 -30.15 -12.98 9.76
N GLY A 137 -29.14 -12.60 8.96
CA GLY A 137 -28.70 -11.22 8.76
C GLY A 137 -27.80 -10.69 9.88
N VAL A 138 -27.15 -11.59 10.64
CA VAL A 138 -26.22 -11.23 11.70
C VAL A 138 -24.80 -11.11 11.13
N ALA A 139 -24.15 -9.96 11.34
CA ALA A 139 -22.76 -9.74 10.92
C ALA A 139 -21.79 -10.62 11.72
N MET A 140 -21.02 -11.46 11.03
CA MET A 140 -20.11 -12.43 11.65
C MET A 140 -18.64 -12.00 11.53
N LEU A 141 -18.22 -11.60 10.33
CA LEU A 141 -16.83 -11.34 9.98
C LEU A 141 -16.75 -9.99 9.26
N ALA A 142 -15.83 -9.13 9.69
CA ALA A 142 -15.50 -7.88 9.03
C ALA A 142 -14.05 -7.92 8.57
N PHE A 143 -13.81 -7.56 7.32
CA PHE A 143 -12.50 -7.57 6.69
C PHE A 143 -12.18 -6.21 6.08
N THR A 144 -10.89 -5.91 5.98
CA THR A 144 -10.38 -4.77 5.21
C THR A 144 -9.82 -5.24 3.88
N GLU A 145 -10.02 -4.47 2.83
CA GLU A 145 -9.51 -4.78 1.48
C GLU A 145 -7.98 -4.81 1.49
N VAL A 146 -7.44 -5.93 1.02
CA VAL A 146 -6.02 -6.06 0.71
C VAL A 146 -5.86 -5.69 -0.75
N VAL A 147 -5.62 -4.40 -1.00
CA VAL A 147 -5.28 -3.92 -2.34
C VAL A 147 -3.89 -4.50 -2.69
N PRO A 148 -3.76 -5.34 -3.72
CA PRO A 148 -2.46 -5.81 -4.17
C PRO A 148 -1.58 -4.58 -4.45
N PRO A 149 -0.32 -4.55 -3.98
CA PRO A 149 0.52 -3.38 -4.17
C PRO A 149 0.56 -2.99 -5.64
N GLU A 150 0.20 -1.74 -5.93
CA GLU A 150 0.07 -1.22 -7.28
C GLU A 150 1.37 -1.45 -8.06
N GLU A 151 1.23 -1.89 -9.32
CA GLU A 151 2.35 -1.97 -10.24
C GLU A 151 2.81 -0.55 -10.58
N LYS A 152 4.03 -0.21 -10.17
CA LYS A 152 4.59 1.12 -10.41
C LYS A 152 5.35 1.14 -11.73
N ASP A 153 5.29 2.27 -12.43
CA ASP A 153 6.04 2.51 -13.66
C ASP A 153 7.55 2.46 -13.40
N PRO A 154 8.29 1.47 -13.94
CA PRO A 154 9.73 1.35 -13.71
C PRO A 154 10.52 2.59 -14.14
N SER A 155 10.05 3.32 -15.15
CA SER A 155 10.74 4.50 -15.67
C SER A 155 10.71 5.70 -14.71
N ALA A 156 9.69 5.75 -13.83
CA ALA A 156 9.60 6.74 -12.77
C ALA A 156 10.34 6.30 -11.50
N GLU A 157 10.43 4.99 -11.26
CA GLU A 157 10.85 4.44 -9.96
C GLU A 157 12.32 4.00 -9.89
N LEU A 158 12.91 3.54 -10.99
CA LEU A 158 14.28 3.04 -10.98
C LEU A 158 15.33 4.16 -10.83
N PRO A 159 15.32 5.27 -11.60
CA PRO A 159 16.39 6.25 -11.49
C PRO A 159 16.49 6.88 -10.09
N GLY A 160 17.65 6.76 -9.45
CA GLY A 160 17.91 7.27 -8.09
C GLY A 160 17.40 6.37 -6.96
N SER A 161 17.16 5.09 -7.24
CA SER A 161 16.68 4.11 -6.25
C SER A 161 17.76 3.09 -5.86
N ASP A 162 17.65 2.58 -4.64
CA ASP A 162 18.53 1.58 -4.07
C ASP A 162 17.73 0.34 -3.68
N TRP A 163 18.27 -0.84 -3.98
CA TRP A 163 17.60 -2.12 -3.77
C TRP A 163 18.56 -3.13 -3.15
N GLN A 164 18.04 -3.97 -2.27
CA GLN A 164 18.76 -5.08 -1.66
C GLN A 164 18.16 -6.39 -2.14
N LEU A 165 19.01 -7.30 -2.62
CA LEU A 165 18.55 -8.62 -3.07
C LEU A 165 18.03 -9.40 -1.87
N GLU A 166 16.86 -10.02 -2.02
CA GLU A 166 16.28 -10.91 -1.02
C GLU A 166 16.41 -12.38 -1.44
N THR A 167 16.16 -12.69 -2.71
CA THR A 167 16.14 -14.08 -3.17
C THR A 167 16.54 -14.21 -4.64
N PHE A 168 17.14 -15.36 -4.96
CA PHE A 168 17.26 -15.86 -6.33
C PHE A 168 16.12 -16.86 -6.59
N ILE A 169 15.51 -16.77 -7.76
CA ILE A 169 14.56 -17.77 -8.26
C ILE A 169 15.16 -18.41 -9.52
N ASP A 170 15.09 -19.74 -9.57
CA ASP A 170 15.53 -20.57 -10.69
C ASP A 170 14.46 -21.63 -10.93
N SER A 171 13.66 -21.42 -11.97
CA SER A 171 12.36 -22.02 -12.22
C SER A 171 11.46 -21.95 -10.99
N GLU A 172 11.14 -23.09 -10.38
CA GLU A 172 10.27 -23.19 -9.19
C GLU A 172 11.08 -23.19 -7.88
N THR A 173 12.39 -22.95 -7.92
CA THR A 173 13.28 -23.04 -6.76
C THR A 173 13.74 -21.66 -6.30
N ALA A 174 13.32 -21.25 -5.11
CA ALA A 174 13.86 -20.07 -4.42
C ALA A 174 15.10 -20.44 -3.58
N SER A 175 16.14 -19.61 -3.64
CA SER A 175 17.36 -19.76 -2.86
C SER A 175 17.60 -18.53 -1.97
N SER A 176 17.99 -18.80 -0.71
CA SER A 176 18.41 -17.77 0.25
C SER A 176 19.84 -17.33 0.00
N LEU A 177 20.17 -16.11 0.44
CA LEU A 177 21.54 -15.59 0.40
C LEU A 177 22.43 -16.28 1.43
N VAL A 178 23.74 -16.30 1.15
CA VAL A 178 24.78 -16.66 2.10
C VAL A 178 24.73 -15.68 3.27
N LEU A 179 24.75 -16.22 4.49
CA LEU A 179 24.69 -15.42 5.72
C LEU A 179 25.78 -14.34 5.75
N GLU A 180 25.45 -13.20 6.36
CA GLU A 180 26.34 -12.03 6.52
C GLU A 180 26.83 -11.40 5.21
N THR A 181 26.26 -11.80 4.06
CA THR A 181 26.47 -11.08 2.79
C THR A 181 25.33 -10.11 2.53
N THR A 182 25.63 -9.05 1.78
CA THR A 182 24.62 -8.10 1.31
C THR A 182 24.89 -7.80 -0.16
N ILE A 183 23.91 -8.12 -0.99
CA ILE A 183 23.91 -7.81 -2.41
C ILE A 183 22.97 -6.63 -2.64
N THR A 184 23.47 -5.60 -3.33
CA THR A 184 22.72 -4.37 -3.60
C THR A 184 22.73 -4.04 -5.08
N LEU A 185 21.70 -3.33 -5.52
CA LEU A 185 21.54 -2.77 -6.84
C LEU A 185 21.03 -1.34 -6.71
N SER A 186 21.89 -0.40 -7.05
CA SER A 186 21.60 1.02 -7.09
C SER A 186 21.47 1.45 -8.54
N PHE A 187 20.37 2.12 -8.87
CA PHE A 187 20.13 2.71 -10.18
C PHE A 187 20.39 4.21 -10.10
N ASP A 188 21.26 4.72 -10.96
CA ASP A 188 21.38 6.16 -11.20
C ASP A 188 20.80 6.51 -12.60
N HIS A 189 20.95 7.77 -13.03
CA HIS A 189 20.44 8.22 -14.33
C HIS A 189 21.26 7.69 -15.53
N GLU A 190 22.47 7.19 -15.31
CA GLU A 190 23.45 6.83 -16.35
C GLU A 190 23.87 5.34 -16.29
N GLY A 191 23.52 4.61 -15.24
CA GLY A 191 23.95 3.23 -15.04
C GLY A 191 23.52 2.63 -13.70
N ILE A 192 24.20 1.53 -13.36
CA ILE A 192 23.97 0.76 -12.14
C ILE A 192 25.27 0.59 -11.36
N SER A 193 25.15 0.46 -10.05
CA SER A 193 26.25 0.08 -9.18
C SER A 193 25.78 -0.73 -7.98
N GLY A 194 26.69 -1.39 -7.28
CA GLY A 194 26.31 -2.08 -6.06
C GLY A 194 27.39 -2.99 -5.48
N SER A 195 26.98 -3.77 -4.49
CA SER A 195 27.73 -4.88 -3.92
C SER A 195 27.19 -6.20 -4.47
N ALA A 196 28.07 -7.09 -4.91
CA ALA A 196 27.74 -8.47 -5.29
C ALA A 196 28.04 -9.46 -4.14
N GLY A 197 28.14 -8.96 -2.90
CA GLY A 197 28.43 -9.75 -1.70
C GLY A 197 29.90 -9.71 -1.29
N CYS A 198 30.83 -9.93 -2.23
CA CYS A 198 32.27 -9.78 -1.99
C CYS A 198 32.86 -8.55 -2.69
N ASN A 199 32.57 -8.39 -3.97
CA ASN A 199 33.07 -7.33 -4.83
C ASN A 199 32.03 -6.23 -5.06
N ARG A 200 32.53 -5.03 -5.33
CA ARG A 200 31.69 -3.97 -5.87
C ARG A 200 31.66 -4.08 -7.38
N TYR A 201 30.52 -3.74 -7.96
CA TYR A 201 30.34 -3.73 -9.41
C TYR A 201 29.73 -2.42 -9.89
N VAL A 202 29.95 -2.16 -11.17
CA VAL A 202 29.33 -1.07 -11.93
C VAL A 202 28.91 -1.61 -13.30
N GLY A 203 27.87 -1.04 -13.86
CA GLY A 203 27.35 -1.42 -15.17
C GLY A 203 26.47 -0.32 -15.74
N THR A 204 25.86 -0.60 -16.88
CA THR A 204 24.92 0.30 -17.55
C THR A 204 23.60 -0.43 -17.73
N TYR A 205 22.51 0.31 -17.85
CA TYR A 205 21.21 -0.26 -18.22
C TYR A 205 20.52 0.66 -19.22
N THR A 206 19.58 0.09 -19.97
CA THR A 206 18.58 0.85 -20.71
C THR A 206 17.21 0.33 -20.33
N LEU A 207 16.20 1.21 -20.35
CA LEU A 207 14.85 0.90 -19.92
C LEU A 207 13.85 1.45 -20.95
N ASP A 208 12.94 0.59 -21.40
CA ASP A 208 11.81 0.94 -22.26
C ASP A 208 10.53 0.28 -21.71
N GLY A 209 9.75 1.06 -20.96
CA GLY A 209 8.61 0.55 -20.19
C GLY A 209 9.06 -0.45 -19.13
N SER A 210 8.61 -1.70 -19.25
CA SER A 210 8.99 -2.82 -18.38
C SER A 210 10.14 -3.67 -18.94
N THR A 211 10.67 -3.33 -20.12
CA THR A 211 11.83 -4.02 -20.71
C THR A 211 13.10 -3.34 -20.24
N ILE A 212 14.00 -4.10 -19.64
CA ILE A 212 15.30 -3.62 -19.15
C ILE A 212 16.41 -4.41 -19.83
N GLU A 213 17.46 -3.72 -20.28
CA GLU A 213 18.65 -4.37 -20.84
C GLU A 213 19.87 -3.90 -20.06
N PHE A 214 20.59 -4.84 -19.46
CA PHE A 214 21.85 -4.56 -18.79
C PHE A 214 23.02 -4.69 -19.77
N GLY A 215 23.87 -3.67 -19.78
CA GLY A 215 25.16 -3.73 -20.47
C GLY A 215 26.20 -4.51 -19.67
N PRO A 216 27.44 -4.62 -20.18
CA PRO A 216 28.51 -5.38 -19.50
C PRO A 216 28.76 -4.89 -18.08
N VAL A 217 28.83 -5.81 -17.12
CA VAL A 217 29.08 -5.49 -15.71
C VAL A 217 30.55 -5.68 -15.37
N GLY A 218 31.17 -4.64 -14.82
CA GLY A 218 32.54 -4.67 -14.33
C GLY A 218 32.57 -4.79 -12.81
N ALA A 219 33.27 -5.80 -12.28
CA ALA A 219 33.45 -5.99 -10.84
C ALA A 219 34.93 -5.89 -10.41
N THR A 220 35.16 -5.50 -9.15
CA THR A 220 36.49 -5.64 -8.51
C THR A 220 36.87 -7.13 -8.39
N LYS A 221 38.15 -7.43 -8.09
CA LYS A 221 38.66 -8.82 -7.98
C LYS A 221 39.25 -9.11 -6.60
N MET A 222 38.50 -8.78 -5.56
CA MET A 222 38.77 -9.19 -4.18
C MET A 222 38.38 -10.65 -3.99
N TYR A 223 39.01 -11.29 -3.02
CA TYR A 223 38.72 -12.66 -2.63
C TYR A 223 38.14 -12.66 -1.22
N CYS A 224 36.98 -13.29 -1.05
CA CYS A 224 36.34 -13.53 0.24
C CYS A 224 36.42 -15.05 0.55
N GLY A 225 36.86 -15.39 1.76
CA GLY A 225 37.21 -16.76 2.14
C GLY A 225 36.02 -17.58 2.66
N GLU A 226 34.90 -16.92 2.91
CA GLU A 226 33.66 -17.49 3.40
C GLU A 226 33.05 -18.44 2.35
N PRO A 227 32.63 -19.67 2.75
CA PRO A 227 32.07 -20.64 1.81
C PRO A 227 30.84 -20.11 1.07
N GLY A 228 30.80 -20.30 -0.24
CA GLY A 228 29.66 -19.95 -1.09
C GLY A 228 29.59 -18.48 -1.52
N VAL A 229 30.34 -17.55 -0.91
CA VAL A 229 30.26 -16.12 -1.23
C VAL A 229 30.71 -15.83 -2.67
N MET A 230 31.84 -16.42 -3.11
CA MET A 230 32.34 -16.23 -4.47
C MET A 230 31.42 -16.86 -5.53
N ASP A 231 30.78 -17.98 -5.20
CA ASP A 231 29.82 -18.66 -6.11
C ASP A 231 28.53 -17.83 -6.23
N GLN A 232 28.04 -17.29 -5.11
CA GLN A 232 26.89 -16.38 -5.08
C GLN A 232 27.16 -15.11 -5.90
N GLU A 233 28.32 -14.48 -5.71
CA GLU A 233 28.73 -13.31 -6.51
C GLU A 233 28.70 -13.61 -8.01
N SER A 234 29.31 -14.73 -8.41
CA SER A 234 29.39 -15.12 -9.82
C SER A 234 27.99 -15.39 -10.40
N ARG A 235 27.13 -16.05 -9.62
CA ARG A 235 25.72 -16.29 -10.00
C ARG A 235 24.95 -14.99 -10.15
N TYR A 236 25.06 -14.08 -9.18
CA TYR A 236 24.38 -12.79 -9.20
C TYR A 236 24.75 -11.95 -10.41
N LEU A 237 26.06 -11.76 -10.66
CA LEU A 237 26.53 -10.96 -11.78
C LEU A 237 26.12 -11.58 -13.12
N SER A 238 26.16 -12.91 -13.22
CA SER A 238 25.68 -13.63 -14.42
C SER A 238 24.18 -13.49 -14.63
N TYR A 239 23.37 -13.49 -13.57
CA TYR A 239 21.92 -13.33 -13.68
C TYR A 239 21.59 -11.89 -14.08
N LEU A 240 22.21 -10.92 -13.42
CA LEU A 240 21.96 -9.50 -13.65
C LEU A 240 22.16 -9.11 -15.13
N GLU A 241 23.19 -9.63 -15.79
CA GLU A 241 23.45 -9.38 -17.21
C GLU A 241 22.40 -9.97 -18.18
N ASN A 242 21.61 -10.96 -17.73
CA ASN A 242 20.62 -11.65 -18.57
C ASN A 242 19.16 -11.25 -18.26
N MET A 243 18.94 -10.40 -17.26
CA MET A 243 17.58 -9.93 -16.95
C MET A 243 17.06 -9.04 -18.08
N SER A 244 15.83 -9.29 -18.52
CA SER A 244 15.21 -8.63 -19.68
C SER A 244 13.93 -7.85 -19.33
N SER A 245 13.32 -8.15 -18.18
CA SER A 245 12.09 -7.52 -17.73
C SER A 245 12.17 -7.08 -16.28
N VAL A 246 11.42 -6.02 -15.95
CA VAL A 246 11.32 -5.44 -14.62
C VAL A 246 9.86 -5.26 -14.22
N LEU A 247 9.55 -5.65 -12.98
CA LEU A 247 8.27 -5.44 -12.33
C LEU A 247 8.50 -4.83 -10.94
N ILE A 248 7.82 -3.72 -10.65
CA ILE A 248 7.85 -3.09 -9.32
C ILE A 248 6.45 -3.13 -8.73
N LYS A 249 6.30 -3.77 -7.57
CA LYS A 249 5.07 -3.82 -6.79
C LYS A 249 5.35 -3.31 -5.38
N GLY A 250 4.85 -2.12 -5.06
CA GLY A 250 5.13 -1.47 -3.77
C GLY A 250 6.62 -1.19 -3.59
N ASP A 251 7.25 -1.89 -2.64
CA ASP A 251 8.70 -1.82 -2.33
C ASP A 251 9.47 -3.05 -2.81
N ARG A 252 8.87 -3.87 -3.67
CA ARG A 252 9.51 -5.06 -4.24
C ARG A 252 9.81 -4.86 -5.72
N LEU A 253 11.06 -5.08 -6.10
CA LEU A 253 11.54 -5.11 -7.47
C LEU A 253 11.80 -6.56 -7.85
N THR A 254 11.24 -7.01 -8.97
CA THR A 254 11.54 -8.30 -9.57
C THR A 254 12.14 -8.05 -10.95
N LEU A 255 13.33 -8.61 -11.17
CA LEU A 255 13.93 -8.72 -12.50
C LEU A 255 13.79 -10.16 -12.97
N THR A 256 13.41 -10.35 -14.22
CA THR A 256 13.22 -11.68 -14.82
C THR A 256 13.96 -11.76 -16.16
N ASP A 257 14.53 -12.92 -16.46
CA ASP A 257 15.14 -13.20 -17.76
C ASP A 257 14.09 -13.27 -18.89
N ASP A 258 14.55 -13.40 -20.13
CA ASP A 258 13.69 -13.51 -21.32
C ASP A 258 12.92 -14.84 -21.39
N GLU A 259 13.45 -15.88 -20.75
CA GLU A 259 12.89 -17.22 -20.71
C GLU A 259 11.81 -17.37 -19.63
N GLY A 260 11.82 -16.52 -18.61
CA GLY A 260 10.92 -16.59 -17.44
C GLY A 260 11.38 -17.59 -16.37
N ASP A 261 12.55 -18.17 -16.54
CA ASP A 261 13.08 -19.22 -15.66
C ASP A 261 13.90 -18.63 -14.51
N GLN A 262 14.57 -17.49 -14.70
CA GLN A 262 15.39 -16.89 -13.65
C GLN A 262 14.82 -15.56 -13.20
N SER A 263 14.80 -15.34 -11.88
CA SER A 263 14.45 -14.02 -11.34
C SER A 263 15.33 -13.62 -10.17
N LEU A 264 15.56 -12.31 -10.08
CA LEU A 264 16.18 -11.64 -8.95
C LEU A 264 15.12 -10.79 -8.27
N VAL A 265 14.88 -11.07 -6.99
CA VAL A 265 13.86 -10.39 -6.20
C VAL A 265 14.55 -9.52 -5.17
N PHE A 266 14.22 -8.23 -5.18
CA PHE A 266 14.81 -7.22 -4.32
C PHE A 266 13.73 -6.51 -3.50
N THR A 267 14.15 -6.00 -2.35
CA THR A 267 13.42 -5.04 -1.53
C THR A 267 14.05 -3.67 -1.66
N ARG A 268 13.22 -2.62 -1.69
CA ARG A 268 13.69 -1.24 -1.72
C ARG A 268 14.48 -0.94 -0.45
N MET A 269 15.70 -0.44 -0.62
CA MET A 269 16.46 0.13 0.48
C MET A 269 15.89 1.52 0.75
N GLN A 270 15.27 1.70 1.91
CA GLN A 270 14.94 3.05 2.34
C GLN A 270 16.24 3.81 2.62
N PRO A 271 16.40 5.07 2.15
CA PRO A 271 17.54 5.88 2.54
C PRO A 271 17.60 5.92 4.07
N THR A 272 18.77 5.73 4.66
CA THR A 272 18.92 5.84 6.12
C THR A 272 18.53 7.22 6.63
N ASP A 273 18.55 8.22 5.74
CA ASP A 273 17.98 9.54 5.96
C ASP A 273 17.30 10.07 4.68
N PRO A 274 15.98 9.91 4.52
CA PRO A 274 15.26 10.39 3.35
C PRO A 274 15.12 11.92 3.29
N LEU A 275 15.62 12.66 4.29
CA LEU A 275 15.60 14.12 4.30
C LEU A 275 16.98 14.72 4.01
N SER A 276 18.06 13.95 4.07
CA SER A 276 19.40 14.47 3.77
C SER A 276 19.48 15.14 2.40
N SER A 277 20.22 16.26 2.33
CA SER A 277 20.37 17.11 1.13
C SER A 277 19.04 17.67 0.58
N THR A 278 18.03 17.89 1.42
CA THR A 278 16.75 18.49 1.01
C THR A 278 16.50 19.84 1.67
N LYS A 279 15.69 20.69 1.00
CA LYS A 279 15.29 22.00 1.51
C LYS A 279 13.79 22.20 1.37
N TRP A 280 13.21 22.83 2.37
CA TRP A 280 11.78 22.94 2.58
C TRP A 280 11.41 24.35 3.02
N LYS A 281 10.20 24.76 2.66
CA LYS A 281 9.58 26.01 3.07
C LYS A 281 8.28 25.70 3.82
N LEU A 282 8.10 26.29 4.99
CA LEU A 282 6.89 26.12 5.78
C LEU A 282 5.70 26.74 5.04
N ALA A 283 4.63 25.96 4.90
CA ALA A 283 3.36 26.41 4.35
C ALA A 283 2.38 26.79 5.47
N SER A 284 2.27 25.95 6.50
CA SER A 284 1.35 26.17 7.62
C SER A 284 1.73 25.37 8.86
N ILE A 285 1.20 25.80 10.00
CA ILE A 285 1.20 25.07 11.26
C ILE A 285 -0.27 24.81 11.63
N THR A 286 -0.64 23.56 11.84
CA THR A 286 -1.95 23.18 12.40
C THR A 286 -1.76 22.81 13.85
N GLN A 287 -2.50 23.45 14.76
CA GLN A 287 -2.46 23.18 16.19
C GLN A 287 -3.89 23.15 16.72
N ASP A 288 -4.25 22.08 17.44
CA ASP A 288 -5.58 21.90 18.05
C ASP A 288 -6.74 22.09 17.05
N GLY A 289 -6.55 21.63 15.81
CA GLY A 289 -7.52 21.75 14.72
C GLY A 289 -7.56 23.12 14.04
N GLN A 290 -6.76 24.10 14.48
CA GLN A 290 -6.64 25.40 13.84
C GLN A 290 -5.39 25.47 12.96
N THR A 291 -5.56 25.81 11.68
CA THR A 291 -4.45 26.00 10.74
C THR A 291 -4.05 27.47 10.63
N ILE A 292 -2.78 27.75 10.92
CA ILE A 292 -2.13 29.05 10.80
C ILE A 292 -1.21 29.01 9.59
N LYS A 293 -1.45 29.87 8.60
CA LYS A 293 -0.58 29.96 7.41
C LYS A 293 0.72 30.69 7.75
N ALA A 294 1.82 30.20 7.18
CA ALA A 294 3.11 30.85 7.33
C ALA A 294 3.12 32.24 6.66
N HIS A 295 3.81 33.18 7.29
CA HIS A 295 4.03 34.54 6.83
C HIS A 295 4.78 34.53 5.48
N THR A 296 4.24 35.24 4.50
CA THR A 296 4.76 35.17 3.12
C THR A 296 5.95 36.11 2.87
N GLU A 297 6.06 37.21 3.62
CA GLU A 297 7.16 38.18 3.44
C GLU A 297 8.50 37.66 3.98
N ARG A 298 8.46 36.77 4.98
CA ARG A 298 9.62 36.19 5.65
C ARG A 298 9.37 34.69 5.85
N ALA A 299 9.81 33.93 4.86
CA ALA A 299 9.61 32.50 4.83
C ALA A 299 10.37 31.79 5.95
N VAL A 300 9.69 30.85 6.61
CA VAL A 300 10.36 29.84 7.43
C VAL A 300 10.87 28.74 6.51
N THR A 301 12.12 28.33 6.71
CA THR A 301 12.74 27.27 5.90
C THR A 301 13.44 26.25 6.78
N ALA A 302 13.48 25.00 6.32
CA ALA A 302 14.24 23.91 6.91
C ALA A 302 15.07 23.22 5.82
N ALA A 303 16.37 23.08 6.03
CA ALA A 303 17.28 22.35 5.18
C ALA A 303 17.93 21.25 6.01
N PHE A 304 17.83 20.02 5.54
CA PHE A 304 18.33 18.82 6.19
C PHE A 304 19.58 18.36 5.44
N ASP A 305 20.68 18.20 6.15
CA ASP A 305 21.95 17.75 5.58
C ASP A 305 22.77 17.03 6.66
N GLY A 306 23.05 15.74 6.42
CA GLY A 306 23.63 14.86 7.44
C GLY A 306 22.75 14.83 8.70
N GLU A 307 23.31 15.07 9.88
CA GLU A 307 22.57 15.05 11.15
C GLU A 307 22.09 16.46 11.56
N ARG A 308 22.04 17.42 10.63
CA ARG A 308 21.71 18.83 10.94
C ARG A 308 20.52 19.35 10.17
N ILE A 309 19.63 20.02 10.90
CA ILE A 309 18.59 20.88 10.34
C ILE A 309 19.02 22.34 10.48
N THR A 310 18.98 23.08 9.39
CA THR A 310 19.33 24.51 9.34
C THR A 310 18.24 25.31 8.64
N GLY A 311 18.15 26.61 8.90
CA GLY A 311 17.21 27.43 8.16
C GLY A 311 16.93 28.79 8.78
N SER A 312 15.74 29.32 8.51
CA SER A 312 15.27 30.59 9.06
C SER A 312 13.91 30.39 9.73
N GLY A 313 13.71 31.00 10.90
CA GLY A 313 12.40 31.16 11.55
C GLY A 313 11.59 32.34 11.00
N GLY A 314 12.11 33.02 9.95
CA GLY A 314 11.54 34.24 9.37
C GLY A 314 12.40 35.46 9.65
N CYS A 315 12.79 35.71 10.91
CA CYS A 315 13.70 36.82 11.26
C CYS A 315 15.14 36.35 11.44
N ASN A 316 15.32 35.30 12.22
CA ASN A 316 16.58 34.74 12.66
C ASN A 316 16.87 33.44 11.92
N SER A 317 18.15 33.21 11.65
CA SER A 317 18.65 31.90 11.24
C SER A 317 18.77 30.99 12.46
N TYR A 318 18.57 29.69 12.24
CA TYR A 318 18.71 28.67 13.28
C TYR A 318 19.47 27.44 12.77
N SER A 319 19.98 26.65 13.72
CA SER A 319 20.37 25.27 13.47
C SER A 319 20.07 24.39 14.67
N ALA A 320 19.76 23.12 14.42
CA ALA A 320 19.66 22.08 15.42
C ALA A 320 20.25 20.77 14.87
N GLU A 321 20.47 19.82 15.75
CA GLU A 321 20.69 18.42 15.37
C GLU A 321 19.34 17.75 15.18
N TYR A 322 19.25 16.79 14.25
CA TYR A 322 18.10 15.90 14.15
C TYR A 322 18.58 14.45 14.04
N LEU A 323 17.73 13.54 14.48
CA LEU A 323 17.96 12.10 14.37
C LEU A 323 16.70 11.46 13.79
N LEU A 324 16.90 10.50 12.89
CA LEU A 324 15.85 9.67 12.33
C LEU A 324 16.00 8.23 12.83
N ASP A 325 14.86 7.62 13.15
CA ASP A 325 14.73 6.19 13.47
C ASP A 325 13.44 5.68 12.81
N GLY A 326 13.56 5.22 11.56
CA GLY A 326 12.42 4.90 10.70
C GLY A 326 11.53 6.13 10.44
N CYS A 327 10.27 6.07 10.88
CA CYS A 327 9.31 7.18 10.80
C CYS A 327 9.39 8.16 11.98
N LYS A 328 10.20 7.88 12.99
CA LYS A 328 10.42 8.79 14.13
C LYS A 328 11.47 9.81 13.77
N MET A 329 11.22 11.05 14.20
CA MET A 329 12.17 12.15 14.10
C MET A 329 12.26 12.83 15.44
N THR A 330 13.48 13.11 15.88
CA THR A 330 13.71 14.03 17.00
C THR A 330 14.55 15.19 16.53
N ILE A 331 14.18 16.41 16.92
CA ILE A 331 14.97 17.61 16.64
C ILE A 331 15.42 18.20 17.98
N GLY A 332 16.71 18.51 18.11
CA GLY A 332 17.28 19.13 19.29
C GLY A 332 16.82 20.59 19.48
N LEU A 333 17.18 21.17 20.61
CA LEU A 333 16.93 22.60 20.87
C LEU A 333 17.62 23.47 19.81
N PRO A 334 16.87 24.32 19.07
CA PRO A 334 17.47 25.16 18.05
C PRO A 334 18.34 26.24 18.68
N VAL A 335 19.55 26.41 18.15
CA VAL A 335 20.37 27.59 18.40
C VAL A 335 20.08 28.60 17.31
N SER A 336 19.71 29.82 17.69
CA SER A 336 19.33 30.88 16.77
C SER A 336 20.19 32.13 16.92
N THR A 337 20.13 32.97 15.90
CA THR A 337 20.58 34.37 15.98
C THR A 337 19.56 35.21 16.77
N LEU A 338 19.98 36.38 17.26
CA LEU A 338 19.15 37.27 18.09
C LEU A 338 19.03 38.67 17.46
N VAL A 339 18.51 38.68 16.23
CA VAL A 339 18.13 39.88 15.47
C VAL A 339 16.67 40.19 15.72
N TYR A 340 16.33 41.48 15.67
CA TYR A 340 14.96 41.97 15.73
C TYR A 340 14.48 42.36 14.33
N CYS A 341 13.26 41.95 13.98
CA CYS A 341 12.60 42.33 12.74
C CYS A 341 11.32 43.11 13.04
N ASP A 342 11.23 44.33 12.52
CA ASP A 342 10.06 45.21 12.62
C ASP A 342 9.02 44.87 11.53
N ILE A 343 8.58 43.61 11.49
CA ILE A 343 7.52 43.12 10.60
C ILE A 343 6.46 42.44 11.49
N PRO A 344 5.19 42.89 11.46
CA PRO A 344 4.14 42.31 12.30
C PRO A 344 4.02 40.79 12.15
N GLY A 345 3.95 40.07 13.27
CA GLY A 345 3.75 38.62 13.31
C GLY A 345 4.98 37.75 12.98
N VAL A 346 6.08 38.31 12.44
CA VAL A 346 7.28 37.52 12.11
C VAL A 346 7.98 36.99 13.37
N MET A 347 8.09 37.82 14.42
CA MET A 347 8.69 37.39 15.69
C MET A 347 7.82 36.35 16.43
N ASP A 348 6.49 36.46 16.31
CA ASP A 348 5.56 35.50 16.90
C ASP A 348 5.63 34.15 16.18
N GLN A 349 5.62 34.18 14.84
CA GLN A 349 5.84 32.99 14.01
C GLN A 349 7.16 32.31 14.35
N GLU A 350 8.25 33.08 14.46
CA GLU A 350 9.56 32.53 14.78
C GLU A 350 9.58 31.83 16.13
N SER A 351 9.09 32.51 17.17
CA SER A 351 9.05 31.98 18.53
C SER A 351 8.20 30.71 18.59
N HIS A 352 7.06 30.71 17.88
CA HIS A 352 6.17 29.57 17.79
C HIS A 352 6.79 28.39 17.02
N TYR A 353 7.44 28.65 15.89
CA TYR A 353 8.14 27.63 15.12
C TYR A 353 9.26 26.98 15.95
N PHE A 354 10.08 27.78 16.62
CA PHE A 354 11.18 27.27 17.45
C PHE A 354 10.71 26.52 18.69
N SER A 355 9.55 26.85 19.27
CA SER A 355 9.00 26.08 20.39
C SER A 355 8.54 24.69 19.97
N LEU A 356 8.14 24.50 18.70
CA LEU A 356 7.63 23.23 18.19
C LEU A 356 8.73 22.26 17.74
N LEU A 357 9.89 22.76 17.29
CA LEU A 357 10.97 21.89 16.80
C LEU A 357 11.35 20.79 17.82
N PRO A 358 11.59 21.10 19.12
CA PRO A 358 11.94 20.08 20.11
C PRO A 358 10.80 19.12 20.48
N GLU A 359 9.57 19.42 20.07
CA GLU A 359 8.39 18.58 20.33
C GLU A 359 8.13 17.57 19.20
N VAL A 360 8.85 17.70 18.07
CA VAL A 360 8.75 16.77 16.94
C VAL A 360 9.13 15.37 17.38
N SER A 361 8.25 14.42 17.09
CA SER A 361 8.41 12.99 17.37
C SER A 361 8.34 12.12 16.11
N GLY A 362 7.86 12.66 15.00
CA GLY A 362 7.66 11.93 13.75
C GLY A 362 7.59 12.85 12.55
N TYR A 363 7.68 12.25 11.37
CA TYR A 363 7.53 12.94 10.11
C TYR A 363 6.85 12.04 9.08
N GLU A 364 6.31 12.67 8.06
CA GLU A 364 5.84 12.02 6.85
C GLU A 364 6.27 12.85 5.65
N ARG A 365 6.77 12.17 4.63
CA ARG A 365 7.17 12.78 3.38
C ARG A 365 6.41 12.10 2.25
N ASP A 366 5.73 12.91 1.45
CA ASP A 366 5.09 12.49 0.22
C ASP A 366 5.54 13.42 -0.91
N GLY A 367 6.42 12.92 -1.78
CA GLY A 367 7.03 13.69 -2.87
C GLY A 367 7.66 15.01 -2.40
N ASP A 368 6.98 16.10 -2.75
CA ASP A 368 7.36 17.49 -2.46
C ASP A 368 6.63 18.10 -1.25
N HIS A 369 5.94 17.27 -0.46
CA HIS A 369 5.31 17.63 0.81
C HIS A 369 6.01 16.95 1.97
N LEU A 370 6.27 17.72 3.02
CA LEU A 370 6.82 17.23 4.29
C LEU A 370 5.92 17.69 5.43
N VAL A 371 5.51 16.76 6.29
CA VAL A 371 4.79 17.04 7.51
C VAL A 371 5.61 16.58 8.70
N LEU A 372 5.78 17.45 9.69
CA LEU A 372 6.36 17.08 10.99
C LEU A 372 5.26 17.01 12.03
N TYR A 373 5.28 15.96 12.85
CA TYR A 373 4.30 15.69 13.90
C TYR A 373 4.94 15.82 15.26
N THR A 374 4.23 16.45 16.20
CA THR A 374 4.62 16.47 17.61
C THR A 374 4.07 15.26 18.36
N GLY A 375 4.64 14.92 19.52
CA GLY A 375 4.29 13.72 20.30
C GLY A 375 2.85 13.61 20.81
N ASN A 376 2.01 14.63 20.59
CA ASN A 376 0.57 14.62 20.86
C ASN A 376 -0.30 14.38 19.61
N GLU A 377 0.31 14.27 18.42
CA GLU A 377 -0.30 14.10 17.09
C GLU A 377 -1.34 15.18 16.66
N THR A 378 -1.61 16.15 17.53
CA THR A 378 -2.55 17.27 17.26
C THR A 378 -1.85 18.47 16.62
N THR A 379 -0.52 18.56 16.68
CA THR A 379 0.24 19.64 16.02
C THR A 379 1.01 19.12 14.82
N ARG A 380 0.85 19.80 13.69
CA ARG A 380 1.44 19.45 12.39
C ARG A 380 2.10 20.66 11.76
N LEU A 381 3.37 20.54 11.36
CA LEU A 381 4.06 21.55 10.57
C LEU A 381 4.13 21.05 9.13
N SER A 382 3.45 21.74 8.21
CA SER A 382 3.39 21.35 6.80
C SER A 382 4.33 22.21 5.97
N PHE A 383 5.16 21.57 5.16
CA PHE A 383 6.16 22.18 4.32
C PHE A 383 5.99 21.75 2.85
N THR A 384 6.54 22.58 1.97
CA THR A 384 6.69 22.30 0.53
C THR A 384 8.16 22.35 0.15
N ARG A 385 8.61 21.45 -0.72
CA ARG A 385 10.00 21.39 -1.18
C ARG A 385 10.43 22.67 -1.89
N VAL A 386 11.70 23.03 -1.73
CA VAL A 386 12.36 24.13 -2.43
C VAL A 386 13.48 23.55 -3.27
N LEU A 387 13.39 23.72 -4.59
CA LEU A 387 14.40 23.31 -5.57
C LEU A 387 15.68 24.16 -5.47
#